data_AF-A0A0K2RH29-F1
#
_entry.id   AF-A0A0K2RH29-F1
#
_cell.length_a   1.000
_cell.length_b   1.000
_cell.length_c   1.000
_cell.angle_alpha   90.00
_cell.angle_beta   90.00
_cell.angle_gamma   90.00
#
_symmetry.space_group_name_H-M   'P 1'
#
loop_
_entity.id
_entity.type
_entity.pdbx_description
1 polymer ?
#
loop_
_entity_poly.entity_id
_entity_poly.type
_entity_poly.pdbx_seq_one_letter_code
_entity_poly.pdbx_strand_id
1 'polypeptide(L)'
;MSAGTATDLMADPSAAVVKAAQDAKATLYAGTPAAQTITSGTNTFTDLLPGVSVAASAVTAGPVTVNIASDSAGITKKAGDLVNAVNDVLGFVSIYSAVTQTTDANGASAASGGIFSGNSGVRSVNDQVFSAVSMPVNGKSPSEYGINVTRDGNFTFDAAKLQSSLASDPAGTQAALQTIASRVSDAATSATDPFSGSVTALIKGQQSEVTDLGSQISDWDQRLASRRQTLQTTYNAMEVALGQLNAQQSWLTGQIAGLSSSTK
;
A
#
# COMPACT_ATOMS: atom_id res chain seq x y z
N MET A 1 -46.69 -19.23 -41.61
CA MET A 1 -46.72 -19.59 -40.18
C MET A 1 -47.15 -18.35 -39.42
N SER A 2 -48.39 -18.30 -38.97
CA SER A 2 -48.96 -17.13 -38.29
C SER A 2 -48.52 -17.16 -36.83
N ALA A 3 -47.73 -16.18 -36.42
CA ALA A 3 -47.36 -15.99 -35.02
C ALA A 3 -48.64 -15.83 -34.19
N GLY A 4 -48.78 -16.65 -33.14
CA GLY A 4 -49.93 -16.61 -32.25
C GLY A 4 -50.00 -15.26 -31.54
N THR A 5 -51.08 -14.53 -31.77
CA THR A 5 -51.51 -13.42 -30.92
C THR A 5 -52.02 -14.00 -29.62
N ALA A 6 -51.11 -14.28 -28.67
CA ALA A 6 -51.53 -14.56 -27.31
C ALA A 6 -52.32 -13.35 -26.81
N THR A 7 -53.57 -13.56 -26.39
CA THR A 7 -54.41 -12.52 -25.81
C THR A 7 -53.69 -11.93 -24.60
N ASP A 8 -53.51 -10.62 -24.59
CA ASP A 8 -52.98 -9.92 -23.43
C ASP A 8 -54.03 -10.00 -22.32
N LEU A 9 -53.85 -10.96 -21.41
CA LEU A 9 -54.71 -11.20 -20.25
C LEU A 9 -54.74 -9.99 -19.29
N MET A 10 -53.78 -9.06 -19.39
CA MET A 10 -53.83 -7.80 -18.64
C MET A 10 -54.82 -6.79 -19.24
N ALA A 11 -55.20 -6.96 -20.51
CA ALA A 11 -56.12 -6.09 -21.24
C ALA A 11 -57.54 -6.68 -21.38
N ASP A 12 -57.75 -7.94 -20.97
CA ASP A 12 -59.06 -8.60 -21.00
C ASP A 12 -59.96 -8.08 -19.85
N PRO A 13 -61.09 -7.41 -20.13
CA PRO A 13 -61.98 -6.88 -19.10
C PRO A 13 -62.65 -7.97 -18.23
N SER A 14 -62.53 -9.25 -18.59
CA SER A 14 -62.99 -10.40 -17.80
C SER A 14 -61.91 -11.04 -16.92
N ALA A 15 -60.65 -10.60 -17.02
CA ALA A 15 -59.58 -11.06 -16.15
C ALA A 15 -59.77 -10.53 -14.72
N ALA A 16 -59.72 -11.42 -13.73
CA ALA A 16 -59.84 -11.04 -12.33
C ALA A 16 -58.61 -10.25 -11.87
N VAL A 17 -58.71 -8.93 -11.77
CA VAL A 17 -57.68 -8.08 -11.16
C VAL A 17 -57.70 -8.29 -9.64
N VAL A 18 -56.80 -9.12 -9.13
CA VAL A 18 -56.72 -9.44 -7.69
C VAL A 18 -56.12 -8.27 -6.88
N LYS A 19 -55.29 -7.42 -7.51
CA LYS A 19 -54.73 -6.20 -6.92
C LYS A 19 -54.36 -5.19 -8.01
N ALA A 20 -54.97 -4.00 -7.96
CA ALA A 20 -54.63 -2.91 -8.87
C ALA A 20 -53.24 -2.32 -8.53
N ALA A 21 -52.49 -1.94 -9.55
CA ALA A 21 -51.28 -1.13 -9.37
C ALA A 21 -51.66 0.23 -8.76
N GLN A 22 -50.89 0.68 -7.78
CA GLN A 22 -51.11 1.95 -7.09
C GLN A 22 -49.77 2.60 -6.81
N ASP A 23 -49.67 3.90 -7.07
CA ASP A 23 -48.53 4.70 -6.66
C ASP A 23 -48.50 4.83 -5.13
N ALA A 24 -47.31 4.80 -4.55
CA ALA A 24 -47.13 5.17 -3.16
C ALA A 24 -47.43 6.67 -3.01
N LYS A 25 -48.18 7.03 -1.97
CA LYS A 25 -48.48 8.43 -1.63
C LYS A 25 -48.04 8.75 -0.22
N ALA A 26 -47.40 9.89 -0.03
CA ALA A 26 -47.07 10.42 1.28
C ALA A 26 -47.43 11.91 1.35
N THR A 27 -47.73 12.40 2.55
CA THR A 27 -47.99 13.81 2.79
C THR A 27 -46.96 14.36 3.76
N LEU A 28 -46.15 15.31 3.28
CA LEU A 28 -45.23 16.07 4.10
C LEU A 28 -45.94 17.18 4.85
N TYR A 29 -45.47 17.47 6.06
CA TYR A 29 -45.96 18.56 6.91
C TYR A 29 -47.50 18.56 7.07
N ALA A 30 -48.10 17.37 7.15
CA ALA A 30 -49.54 17.19 7.24
C ALA A 30 -50.12 17.98 8.43
N GLY A 31 -51.24 18.69 8.20
CA GLY A 31 -51.88 19.54 9.21
C GLY A 31 -51.27 20.93 9.36
N THR A 32 -50.29 21.31 8.52
CA THR A 32 -49.74 22.68 8.46
C THR A 32 -50.05 23.34 7.10
N PRO A 33 -49.93 24.68 6.98
CA PRO A 33 -50.05 25.36 5.68
C PRO A 33 -49.02 24.91 4.62
N ALA A 34 -47.94 24.24 5.05
CA ALA A 34 -46.90 23.72 4.17
C ALA A 34 -47.14 22.26 3.72
N ALA A 35 -48.36 21.74 3.92
CA ALA A 35 -48.67 20.36 3.56
C ALA A 35 -48.45 20.10 2.05
N GLN A 36 -47.68 19.06 1.72
CA GLN A 36 -47.38 18.68 0.34
C GLN A 36 -47.60 17.18 0.14
N THR A 37 -48.42 16.81 -0.84
CA THR A 37 -48.58 15.41 -1.24
C THR A 37 -47.57 15.04 -2.31
N ILE A 38 -46.82 13.99 -2.07
CA ILE A 38 -45.86 13.42 -3.00
C ILE A 38 -46.30 12.01 -3.41
N THR A 39 -46.00 11.66 -4.65
CA THR A 39 -46.34 10.36 -5.24
C THR A 39 -45.09 9.72 -5.81
N SER A 40 -44.96 8.40 -5.66
CA SER A 40 -43.88 7.62 -6.26
C SER A 40 -44.45 6.35 -6.89
N GLY A 41 -43.94 5.99 -8.07
CA GLY A 41 -44.26 4.70 -8.70
C GLY A 41 -43.68 3.49 -7.95
N THR A 42 -42.84 3.72 -6.93
CA THR A 42 -42.32 2.69 -6.03
C THR A 42 -42.59 3.07 -4.58
N ASN A 43 -42.31 2.17 -3.64
CA ASN A 43 -42.36 2.49 -2.21
C ASN A 43 -41.20 3.40 -1.75
N THR A 44 -40.29 3.78 -2.64
CA THR A 44 -39.19 4.71 -2.34
C THR A 44 -39.49 6.07 -2.92
N PHE A 45 -39.46 7.07 -2.05
CA PHE A 45 -39.54 8.48 -2.38
C PHE A 45 -38.12 9.04 -2.41
N THR A 46 -37.55 9.19 -3.60
CA THR A 46 -36.22 9.77 -3.80
C THR A 46 -36.30 11.29 -3.81
N ASP A 47 -35.22 11.95 -3.40
CA ASP A 47 -35.06 13.41 -3.42
C ASP A 47 -36.23 14.18 -2.77
N LEU A 48 -36.74 13.59 -1.69
CA LEU A 48 -37.82 14.11 -0.87
C LEU A 48 -37.44 15.48 -0.26
N LEU A 49 -36.15 15.57 0.09
CA LEU A 49 -35.36 16.79 0.30
C LEU A 49 -34.02 16.55 -0.42
N PRO A 50 -33.22 17.60 -0.71
CA PRO A 50 -31.91 17.41 -1.32
C PRO A 50 -31.06 16.39 -0.55
N GLY A 51 -30.72 15.26 -1.20
CA GLY A 51 -29.93 14.17 -0.60
C GLY A 51 -30.69 13.24 0.36
N VAL A 52 -32.02 13.35 0.46
CA VAL A 52 -32.84 12.52 1.35
C VAL A 52 -33.76 11.62 0.53
N SER A 53 -33.66 10.31 0.75
CA SER A 53 -34.57 9.32 0.22
C SER A 53 -35.24 8.55 1.36
N VAL A 54 -36.54 8.28 1.24
CA VAL A 54 -37.32 7.56 2.25
C VAL A 54 -38.02 6.36 1.60
N ALA A 55 -37.80 5.17 2.14
CA ALA A 55 -38.55 3.98 1.78
C ALA A 55 -39.72 3.78 2.74
N ALA A 56 -40.94 3.75 2.22
CA ALA A 56 -42.15 3.47 2.97
C ALA A 56 -42.39 1.96 3.06
N SER A 57 -42.37 1.43 4.28
CA SER A 57 -42.62 0.00 4.52
C SER A 57 -44.09 -0.34 4.81
N ALA A 58 -44.85 0.63 5.33
CA ALA A 58 -46.25 0.46 5.69
C ALA A 58 -46.99 1.80 5.72
N VAL A 59 -48.32 1.74 5.63
CA VAL A 59 -49.19 2.90 5.85
C VAL A 59 -49.20 3.25 7.33
N THR A 60 -49.07 4.54 7.65
CA THR A 60 -49.02 5.01 9.03
C THR A 60 -50.41 5.53 9.46
N ALA A 61 -50.84 5.20 10.67
CA ALA A 61 -52.10 5.70 11.23
C ALA A 61 -51.97 7.13 11.81
N GLY A 62 -50.74 7.60 11.99
CA GLY A 62 -50.40 8.94 12.46
C GLY A 62 -49.14 9.47 11.79
N PRO A 63 -48.76 10.73 12.05
CA PRO A 63 -47.58 11.34 11.47
C PRO A 63 -46.29 10.66 11.97
N VAL A 64 -45.33 10.49 11.06
CA VAL A 64 -43.98 10.01 11.36
C VAL A 64 -43.00 11.16 11.24
N THR A 65 -42.19 11.37 12.27
CA THR A 65 -41.15 12.39 12.28
C THR A 65 -39.83 11.78 11.80
N VAL A 66 -39.26 12.33 10.74
CA VAL A 66 -37.91 12.00 10.29
C VAL A 66 -36.96 13.09 10.80
N ASN A 67 -35.98 12.70 11.62
CA ASN A 67 -34.98 13.62 12.13
C ASN A 67 -33.67 13.44 11.35
N ILE A 68 -33.20 14.50 10.70
CA ILE A 68 -31.94 14.51 9.96
C ILE A 68 -30.88 15.12 10.87
N ALA A 69 -29.84 14.35 11.18
CA ALA A 69 -28.76 14.77 12.07
C ALA A 69 -27.40 14.33 11.52
N SER A 70 -26.35 15.03 11.93
CA SER A 70 -24.96 14.66 11.61
C SER A 70 -24.58 13.32 12.25
N ASP A 71 -23.94 12.44 11.49
CA ASP A 71 -23.41 11.15 11.98
C ASP A 71 -22.06 11.34 12.68
N SER A 72 -22.09 11.87 13.90
CA SER A 72 -20.88 12.09 14.70
C SER A 72 -20.13 10.79 15.02
N ALA A 73 -20.85 9.67 15.18
CA ALA A 73 -20.27 8.36 15.42
C ALA A 73 -19.47 7.87 14.21
N GLY A 74 -20.05 7.97 13.00
CA GLY A 74 -19.37 7.64 11.75
C GLY A 74 -18.15 8.52 11.49
N ILE A 75 -18.22 9.83 11.75
CA ILE A 75 -17.07 10.73 11.64
C ILE A 75 -15.97 10.32 12.63
N THR A 76 -16.34 10.07 13.89
CA THR A 76 -15.39 9.67 14.95
C THR A 76 -14.67 8.38 14.59
N LYS A 77 -15.41 7.39 14.08
CA LYS A 77 -14.85 6.12 13.62
C LYS A 77 -13.84 6.34 12.50
N LYS A 78 -14.20 7.10 11.45
CA LYS A 78 -13.31 7.36 10.31
C LYS A 78 -12.04 8.10 10.72
N ALA A 79 -12.14 9.05 11.65
CA ALA A 79 -10.97 9.75 12.18
C ALA A 79 -10.04 8.78 12.95
N GLY A 80 -10.60 7.90 13.78
CA GLY A 80 -9.84 6.86 14.47
C GLY A 80 -9.17 5.88 13.50
N ASP A 81 -9.89 5.42 12.48
CA ASP A 81 -9.37 4.52 11.44
C ASP A 81 -8.19 5.16 10.67
N LEU A 82 -8.28 6.45 10.37
CA LEU A 82 -7.18 7.21 9.75
C LEU A 82 -5.94 7.26 10.65
N VAL A 83 -6.12 7.56 11.94
CA VAL A 83 -5.02 7.60 12.91
C VAL A 83 -4.37 6.22 13.05
N ASN A 84 -5.15 5.15 13.08
CA ASN A 84 -4.64 3.78 13.11
C ASN A 84 -3.82 3.46 11.86
N ALA A 85 -4.34 3.76 10.67
CA ALA A 85 -3.61 3.51 9.42
C ALA A 85 -2.29 4.29 9.34
N VAL A 86 -2.26 5.53 9.84
CA VAL A 86 -1.02 6.31 9.94
C VAL A 86 -0.04 5.66 10.91
N ASN A 87 -0.50 5.24 12.08
CA ASN A 87 0.34 4.55 13.05
C ASN A 87 0.87 3.21 12.53
N ASP A 88 0.11 2.48 11.70
CA ASP A 88 0.58 1.25 11.08
C ASP A 88 1.78 1.52 10.16
N VAL A 89 1.74 2.61 9.38
CA VAL A 89 2.87 3.02 8.51
C VAL A 89 4.07 3.45 9.34
N LEU A 90 3.88 4.33 10.34
CA LEU A 90 4.97 4.82 11.20
C LEU A 90 5.58 3.67 12.02
N GLY A 91 4.74 2.77 12.52
CA GLY A 91 5.13 1.56 13.24
C GLY A 91 5.93 0.62 12.35
N PHE A 92 5.50 0.39 11.12
CA PHE A 92 6.23 -0.41 10.14
C PHE A 92 7.63 0.17 9.88
N VAL A 93 7.74 1.48 9.62
CA VAL A 93 9.04 2.12 9.44
C VAL A 93 9.90 2.00 10.69
N SER A 94 9.34 2.23 11.88
CA SER A 94 10.04 2.16 13.16
C SER A 94 10.62 0.75 13.41
N ILE A 95 9.80 -0.29 13.24
CA ILE A 95 10.21 -1.71 13.42
C ILE A 95 11.40 -2.04 12.52
N TYR A 96 11.33 -1.67 11.24
CA TYR A 96 12.36 -2.02 10.26
C TYR A 96 13.53 -1.02 10.21
N SER A 97 13.46 0.09 10.94
CA SER A 97 14.57 1.03 11.12
C SER A 97 15.33 0.81 12.44
N ALA A 98 14.74 0.04 13.37
CA ALA A 98 15.30 -0.20 14.69
C ALA A 98 16.70 -0.82 14.63
N VAL A 99 17.58 -0.38 15.53
CA VAL A 99 18.89 -0.99 15.73
C VAL A 99 18.77 -2.01 16.86
N THR A 100 19.18 -3.24 16.58
CA THR A 100 19.18 -4.34 17.54
C THR A 100 20.61 -4.68 17.94
N GLN A 101 20.81 -5.08 19.19
CA GLN A 101 22.09 -5.61 19.63
C GLN A 101 22.14 -7.10 19.33
N THR A 102 23.17 -7.50 18.62
CA THR A 102 23.51 -8.88 18.27
C THR A 102 24.83 -9.25 18.90
N THR A 103 25.14 -10.54 18.97
CA THR A 103 26.46 -11.03 19.42
C THR A 103 27.16 -11.62 18.22
N ASP A 104 28.38 -11.17 17.94
CA ASP A 104 29.17 -11.71 16.86
C ASP A 104 29.71 -13.12 17.19
N ALA A 105 30.35 -13.76 16.21
CA ALA A 105 30.94 -15.10 16.39
C ALA A 105 32.03 -15.16 17.48
N ASN A 106 32.54 -14.01 17.93
CA ASN A 106 33.57 -13.88 18.94
C ASN A 106 33.01 -13.49 20.32
N GLY A 107 31.68 -13.40 20.47
CA GLY A 107 31.04 -13.05 21.74
C GLY A 107 30.97 -11.55 22.02
N ALA A 108 31.34 -10.68 21.07
CA ALA A 108 31.27 -9.23 21.23
C ALA A 108 29.90 -8.69 20.84
N SER A 109 29.44 -7.66 21.55
CA SER A 109 28.22 -6.93 21.20
C SER A 109 28.40 -6.17 19.89
N ALA A 110 27.59 -6.49 18.89
CA ALA A 110 27.54 -5.85 17.59
C ALA A 110 26.15 -5.25 17.33
N ALA A 111 26.08 -4.00 16.90
CA ALA A 111 24.83 -3.38 16.51
C ALA A 111 24.43 -3.82 15.09
N SER A 112 23.21 -4.31 14.93
CA SER A 112 22.60 -4.64 13.64
C SER A 112 21.43 -3.69 13.38
N GLY A 113 21.56 -2.83 12.38
CA GLY A 113 20.46 -1.99 11.91
C GLY A 113 19.40 -2.84 11.19
N GLY A 114 18.13 -2.47 11.35
CA GLY A 114 17.05 -3.03 10.55
C GLY A 114 17.19 -2.70 9.06
N ILE A 115 16.39 -3.35 8.22
CA ILE A 115 16.48 -3.26 6.74
C ILE A 115 16.31 -1.83 6.17
N PHE A 116 15.67 -0.92 6.92
CA PHE A 116 15.52 0.49 6.53
C PHE A 116 16.53 1.41 7.21
N SER A 117 17.43 0.87 8.04
CA SER A 117 18.47 1.65 8.68
C SER A 117 19.34 2.36 7.64
N GLY A 118 19.46 3.68 7.77
CA GLY A 118 20.20 4.51 6.81
C GLY A 118 19.47 4.84 5.50
N ASN A 119 18.26 4.32 5.26
CA ASN A 119 17.51 4.62 4.04
C ASN A 119 16.83 6.00 4.13
N SER A 120 17.37 6.98 3.39
CA SER A 120 16.84 8.35 3.34
C SER A 120 15.46 8.46 2.70
N GLY A 121 15.15 7.60 1.72
CA GLY A 121 13.84 7.55 1.06
C GLY A 121 12.74 7.11 2.02
N VAL A 122 12.98 6.05 2.78
CA VAL A 122 12.04 5.57 3.82
C VAL A 122 11.85 6.63 4.90
N ARG A 123 12.93 7.28 5.35
CA ARG A 123 12.85 8.37 6.32
C ARG A 123 12.02 9.54 5.80
N SER A 124 12.22 9.94 4.53
CA SER A 124 11.44 11.02 3.91
C SER A 124 9.95 10.69 3.86
N VAL A 125 9.57 9.44 3.56
CA VAL A 125 8.17 9.01 3.56
C VAL A 125 7.58 9.07 4.97
N ASN A 126 8.32 8.59 5.96
CA ASN A 126 7.92 8.67 7.38
C ASN A 126 7.67 10.12 7.81
N ASP A 127 8.58 11.02 7.47
CA ASP A 127 8.47 12.45 7.82
C ASP A 127 7.28 13.12 7.11
N GLN A 128 7.03 12.78 5.84
CA GLN A 128 5.88 13.28 5.09
C GLN A 128 4.54 12.81 5.69
N VAL A 129 4.43 11.53 6.05
CA VAL A 129 3.23 10.96 6.68
C VAL A 129 3.01 11.58 8.06
N PHE A 130 4.06 11.68 8.89
CA PHE A 130 3.98 12.32 10.19
C PHE A 130 3.58 13.80 10.09
N SER A 131 4.18 14.53 9.15
CA SER A 131 3.88 15.94 8.91
C SER A 131 2.45 16.15 8.41
N ALA A 132 1.93 15.25 7.58
CA ALA A 132 0.58 15.35 7.03
C ALA A 132 -0.49 15.42 8.13
N VAL A 133 -0.27 14.70 9.23
CA VAL A 133 -1.15 14.68 10.39
C VAL A 133 -0.81 15.77 11.41
N SER A 134 0.47 16.01 11.70
CA SER A 134 0.88 16.92 12.79
C SER A 134 0.79 18.41 12.44
N MET A 135 0.78 18.77 11.15
CA MET A 135 0.70 20.16 10.73
C MET A 135 -0.62 20.83 11.15
N PRO A 136 -0.59 22.08 11.64
CA PRO A 136 -1.80 22.84 11.95
C PRO A 136 -2.77 22.95 10.77
N VAL A 137 -4.06 23.05 11.09
CA VAL A 137 -5.12 23.35 10.12
C VAL A 137 -5.76 24.68 10.53
N ASN A 138 -5.64 25.69 9.66
CA ASN A 138 -6.13 27.05 9.94
C ASN A 138 -5.62 27.62 11.27
N GLY A 139 -4.35 27.37 11.60
CA GLY A 139 -3.71 27.82 12.85
C GLY A 139 -4.05 26.98 14.09
N LYS A 140 -4.92 25.97 13.98
CA LYS A 140 -5.30 25.07 15.07
C LYS A 140 -4.49 23.78 15.01
N SER A 141 -4.04 23.32 16.19
CA SER A 141 -3.35 22.04 16.32
C SER A 141 -4.32 20.87 16.09
N PRO A 142 -3.89 19.76 15.47
CA PRO A 142 -4.66 18.52 15.38
C PRO A 142 -5.19 18.02 16.74
N SER A 143 -4.52 18.35 17.84
CA SER A 143 -4.95 18.00 19.20
C SER A 143 -6.26 18.66 19.61
N GLU A 144 -6.67 19.78 19.00
CA GLU A 144 -7.99 20.37 19.20
C GLU A 144 -9.13 19.46 18.70
N TYR A 145 -8.81 18.57 17.76
CA TYR A 145 -9.70 17.58 17.18
C TYR A 145 -9.44 16.16 17.74
N GLY A 146 -8.69 16.05 18.84
CA GLY A 146 -8.41 14.78 19.51
C GLY A 146 -7.28 13.95 18.89
N ILE A 147 -6.47 14.50 17.98
CA ILE A 147 -5.32 13.80 17.40
C ILE A 147 -4.05 14.32 18.08
N ASN A 148 -3.45 13.51 18.94
CA ASN A 148 -2.30 13.91 19.75
C ASN A 148 -1.01 13.23 19.30
N VAL A 149 0.09 13.95 19.31
CA VAL A 149 1.43 13.40 19.04
C VAL A 149 1.99 12.80 20.32
N THR A 150 2.52 11.58 20.26
CA THR A 150 3.24 10.95 21.37
C THR A 150 4.73 11.26 21.30
N ARG A 151 5.44 11.06 22.42
CA ARG A 151 6.89 11.23 22.48
C ARG A 151 7.66 10.31 21.53
N ASP A 152 7.07 9.17 21.20
CA ASP A 152 7.68 8.16 20.33
C ASP A 152 7.44 8.42 18.83
N GLY A 153 6.83 9.56 18.48
CA GLY A 153 6.56 9.94 17.09
C GLY A 153 5.34 9.26 16.48
N ASN A 154 4.44 8.73 17.31
CA ASN A 154 3.14 8.17 16.88
C ASN A 154 1.99 9.11 17.24
N PHE A 155 0.76 8.73 16.88
CA PHE A 155 -0.45 9.47 17.21
C PHE A 155 -1.37 8.70 18.16
N THR A 156 -2.05 9.39 19.07
CA THR A 156 -3.18 8.86 19.84
C THR A 156 -4.45 9.60 19.49
N PHE A 157 -5.58 8.90 19.58
CA PHE A 157 -6.89 9.42 19.24
C PHE A 157 -7.79 9.53 20.48
N ASP A 158 -8.22 10.75 20.78
CA ASP A 158 -9.19 11.08 21.82
C ASP A 158 -10.56 11.33 21.16
N ALA A 159 -11.38 10.27 21.16
CA ALA A 159 -12.72 10.31 20.61
C ALA A 159 -13.64 11.31 21.34
N ALA A 160 -13.47 11.49 22.66
CA ALA A 160 -14.31 12.41 23.43
C ALA A 160 -13.99 13.87 23.07
N LYS A 161 -12.70 14.19 22.88
CA LYS A 161 -12.28 15.52 22.40
C LYS A 161 -12.81 15.81 21.01
N LEU A 162 -12.77 14.85 20.09
CA LEU A 162 -13.35 15.03 18.76
C LEU A 162 -14.87 15.24 18.83
N GLN A 163 -15.59 14.47 19.64
CA GLN A 163 -17.04 14.62 19.81
C GLN A 163 -17.39 16.02 20.36
N SER A 164 -16.62 16.52 21.34
CA SER A 164 -16.79 17.88 21.86
C SER A 164 -16.52 18.95 20.79
N SER A 165 -15.51 18.74 19.95
CA SER A 165 -15.19 19.60 18.82
C SER A 165 -16.32 19.62 17.78
N LEU A 166 -16.83 18.44 17.38
CA LEU A 166 -17.96 18.29 16.46
C LEU A 166 -19.25 18.91 17.00
N ALA A 167 -19.48 18.86 18.32
CA ALA A 167 -20.64 19.50 18.94
C ALA A 167 -20.53 21.04 18.94
N SER A 168 -19.31 21.57 19.03
CA SER A 168 -19.06 23.02 19.13
C SER A 168 -18.97 23.69 17.75
N ASP A 169 -18.30 23.05 16.79
CA ASP A 169 -18.11 23.55 15.42
C ASP A 169 -18.11 22.39 14.42
N PRO A 170 -19.29 21.85 14.06
CA PRO A 170 -19.38 20.69 13.17
C PRO A 170 -18.68 20.91 11.82
N ALA A 171 -18.89 22.09 11.22
CA ALA A 171 -18.37 22.41 9.90
C ALA A 171 -16.85 22.61 9.92
N GLY A 172 -16.33 23.35 10.89
CA GLY A 172 -14.89 23.57 11.04
C GLY A 172 -14.14 22.28 11.38
N THR A 173 -14.67 21.47 12.29
CA THR A 173 -14.08 20.17 12.64
C THR A 173 -14.09 19.20 11.45
N GLN A 174 -15.18 19.14 10.68
CA GLN A 174 -15.23 18.32 9.47
C GLN A 174 -14.22 18.79 8.41
N ALA A 175 -14.13 20.10 8.17
CA ALA A 175 -13.16 20.67 7.23
C ALA A 175 -11.72 20.39 7.67
N ALA A 176 -11.45 20.44 8.98
CA ALA A 176 -10.14 20.13 9.52
C ALA A 176 -9.75 18.66 9.32
N LEU A 177 -10.66 17.74 9.64
CA LEU A 177 -10.46 16.31 9.39
C LEU A 177 -10.27 15.99 7.90
N GLN A 178 -11.05 16.63 7.02
CA GLN A 178 -10.89 16.47 5.58
C GLN A 178 -9.53 16.98 5.09
N THR A 179 -9.05 18.10 5.63
CA THR A 179 -7.72 18.64 5.31
C THR A 179 -6.62 17.67 5.73
N ILE A 180 -6.69 17.13 6.94
CA ILE A 180 -5.72 16.13 7.44
C ILE A 180 -5.76 14.88 6.56
N ALA A 181 -6.95 14.34 6.29
CA ALA A 181 -7.10 13.16 5.44
C ALA A 181 -6.56 13.39 4.02
N SER A 182 -6.78 14.57 3.45
CA SER A 182 -6.25 14.94 2.12
C SER A 182 -4.73 14.98 2.14
N ARG A 183 -4.11 15.61 3.15
CA ARG A 183 -2.64 15.62 3.28
C ARG A 183 -2.06 14.22 3.41
N VAL A 184 -2.70 13.33 4.17
CA VAL A 184 -2.27 11.93 4.30
C VAL A 184 -2.40 11.21 2.96
N SER A 185 -3.51 11.43 2.23
CA SER A 185 -3.70 10.90 0.88
C SER A 185 -2.64 11.39 -0.10
N ASP A 186 -2.27 12.67 -0.04
CA ASP A 186 -1.25 13.27 -0.89
C ASP A 186 0.14 12.71 -0.58
N ALA A 187 0.48 12.52 0.70
CA ALA A 187 1.72 11.89 1.12
C ALA A 187 1.78 10.42 0.67
N ALA A 188 0.69 9.67 0.83
CA ALA A 188 0.58 8.29 0.34
C ALA A 188 0.74 8.21 -1.17
N THR A 189 0.07 9.09 -1.93
CA THR A 189 0.17 9.14 -3.39
C THR A 189 1.58 9.50 -3.84
N SER A 190 2.20 10.51 -3.21
CA SER A 190 3.58 10.93 -3.52
C SER A 190 4.61 9.84 -3.24
N ALA A 191 4.34 8.95 -2.29
CA ALA A 191 5.18 7.81 -2.01
C ALA A 191 4.94 6.64 -2.99
N THR A 192 3.68 6.35 -3.31
CA THR A 192 3.26 5.09 -3.96
C THR A 192 2.92 5.21 -5.44
N ASP A 193 2.92 6.43 -6.01
CA ASP A 193 2.61 6.62 -7.43
C ASP A 193 3.49 5.70 -8.32
N PRO A 194 2.91 4.98 -9.28
CA PRO A 194 3.63 3.97 -10.08
C PRO A 194 4.68 4.56 -11.03
N PHE A 195 4.66 5.87 -11.26
CA PHE A 195 5.56 6.55 -12.19
C PHE A 195 6.55 7.45 -11.45
N SER A 196 6.06 8.32 -10.56
CA SER A 196 6.84 9.33 -9.85
C SER A 196 6.98 9.09 -8.34
N GLY A 197 6.40 8.02 -7.81
CA GLY A 197 6.40 7.74 -6.37
C GLY A 197 7.82 7.50 -5.84
N SER A 198 8.13 8.06 -4.67
CA SER A 198 9.47 7.92 -4.07
C SER A 198 9.81 6.46 -3.72
N VAL A 199 8.84 5.68 -3.23
CA VAL A 199 9.00 4.24 -2.96
C VAL A 199 9.15 3.48 -4.27
N THR A 200 8.37 3.84 -5.29
CA THR A 200 8.47 3.24 -6.63
C THR A 200 9.85 3.45 -7.24
N ALA A 201 10.38 4.68 -7.16
CA ALA A 201 11.72 5.00 -7.64
C ALA A 201 12.80 4.21 -6.88
N LEU A 202 12.67 4.10 -5.56
CA LEU A 202 13.57 3.30 -4.73
C LEU A 202 13.57 1.82 -5.16
N ILE A 203 12.39 1.22 -5.36
CA ILE A 203 12.27 -0.18 -5.81
C ILE A 203 12.91 -0.37 -7.18
N LYS A 204 12.63 0.52 -8.15
CA LYS A 204 13.22 0.45 -9.49
C LYS A 204 14.74 0.56 -9.45
N GLY A 205 15.27 1.47 -8.62
CA GLY A 205 16.71 1.63 -8.42
C GLY A 205 17.37 0.37 -7.89
N GLN A 206 16.80 -0.24 -6.84
CA GLN A 206 17.30 -1.49 -6.26
C GLN A 206 17.23 -2.66 -7.25
N GLN A 207 16.17 -2.76 -8.06
CA GLN A 207 16.05 -3.79 -9.10
C GLN A 207 17.09 -3.62 -10.21
N SER A 208 17.40 -2.38 -10.60
CA SER A 208 18.48 -2.09 -11.55
C SER A 208 19.83 -2.53 -10.98
N GLU A 209 20.13 -2.17 -9.74
CA GLU A 209 21.38 -2.55 -9.08
C GLU A 209 21.55 -4.08 -8.99
N VAL A 210 20.48 -4.80 -8.63
CA VAL A 210 20.49 -6.28 -8.62
C VAL A 210 20.77 -6.84 -10.02
N THR A 211 20.17 -6.25 -11.06
CA THR A 211 20.37 -6.68 -12.45
C THR A 211 21.80 -6.43 -12.92
N ASP A 212 22.36 -5.27 -12.59
CA ASP A 212 23.73 -4.89 -12.93
C ASP A 212 24.75 -5.79 -12.23
N LEU A 213 24.54 -6.09 -10.94
CA LEU A 213 25.38 -7.01 -10.19
C LEU A 213 25.29 -8.44 -10.75
N GLY A 214 24.10 -8.90 -11.11
CA GLY A 214 23.91 -10.20 -11.77
C GLY A 214 24.68 -10.31 -13.09
N SER A 215 24.67 -9.24 -13.88
CA SER A 215 25.42 -9.17 -15.13
C SER A 215 26.93 -9.21 -14.89
N GLN A 216 27.43 -8.46 -13.90
CA GLN A 216 28.85 -8.48 -13.53
C GLN A 216 29.30 -9.86 -13.05
N ILE A 217 28.48 -10.56 -12.25
CA ILE A 217 28.78 -11.93 -11.79
C ILE A 217 28.94 -12.87 -12.99
N SER A 218 28.01 -12.82 -13.95
CA SER A 218 28.09 -13.62 -15.17
C SER A 218 29.37 -13.35 -15.97
N ASP A 219 29.77 -12.10 -16.12
CA ASP A 219 31.01 -11.74 -16.82
C ASP A 219 32.25 -12.23 -16.08
N TRP A 220 32.26 -12.15 -14.75
CA TRP A 220 33.33 -12.68 -13.91
C TRP A 220 33.46 -14.19 -14.01
N ASP A 221 32.34 -14.93 -14.03
CA ASP A 221 32.32 -16.38 -14.19
C ASP A 221 32.96 -16.79 -15.53
N GLN A 222 32.63 -16.11 -16.62
CA GLN A 222 33.25 -16.36 -17.93
C GLN A 222 34.76 -16.08 -17.93
N ARG A 223 35.18 -14.97 -17.31
CA ARG A 223 36.61 -14.61 -17.20
C ARG A 223 37.39 -15.62 -16.36
N LEU A 224 36.82 -16.08 -15.25
CA LEU A 224 37.43 -17.08 -14.38
C LEU A 224 37.54 -18.43 -15.10
N ALA A 225 36.51 -18.82 -15.85
CA ALA A 225 36.53 -20.04 -16.66
C ALA A 225 37.64 -19.99 -17.74
N SER A 226 37.75 -18.88 -18.47
CA SER A 226 38.81 -18.67 -19.46
C SER A 226 40.20 -18.72 -18.83
N ARG A 227 40.39 -18.01 -17.70
CA ARG A 227 41.67 -18.01 -16.97
C ARG A 227 42.06 -19.41 -16.51
N ARG A 228 41.10 -20.19 -16.00
CA ARG A 228 41.33 -21.60 -15.61
C ARG A 228 41.79 -22.43 -16.81
N GLN A 229 41.15 -22.29 -17.97
CA GLN A 229 41.52 -23.02 -19.19
C GLN A 229 42.92 -22.63 -19.69
N THR A 230 43.26 -21.33 -19.69
CA THR A 230 44.61 -20.87 -20.03
C THR A 230 45.64 -21.45 -19.07
N LEU A 231 45.39 -21.40 -17.76
CA LEU A 231 46.30 -21.97 -16.76
C LEU A 231 46.49 -23.47 -16.98
N GLN A 232 45.42 -24.23 -17.20
CA GLN A 232 45.49 -25.67 -17.50
C GLN A 232 46.34 -25.94 -18.75
N THR A 233 46.16 -25.15 -19.82
CA THR A 233 46.95 -25.28 -21.05
C THR A 233 48.44 -24.99 -20.79
N THR A 234 48.74 -23.92 -20.06
CA THR A 234 50.13 -23.57 -19.70
C THR A 234 50.79 -24.64 -18.84
N TYR A 235 50.10 -25.18 -17.83
CA TYR A 235 50.63 -26.24 -16.98
C TYR A 235 50.88 -27.53 -17.77
N ASN A 236 49.94 -27.94 -18.65
CA ASN A 236 50.13 -29.10 -19.51
C ASN A 236 51.34 -28.91 -20.46
N ALA A 237 51.52 -27.72 -21.02
CA ALA A 237 52.67 -27.41 -21.88
C ALA A 237 54.00 -27.42 -21.10
N MET A 238 54.00 -26.87 -19.87
CA MET A 238 55.15 -26.95 -18.97
C MET A 238 55.51 -28.40 -18.61
N GLU A 239 54.50 -29.25 -18.38
CA GLU A 239 54.70 -30.68 -18.11
C GLU A 239 55.31 -31.41 -19.31
N VAL A 240 54.83 -31.15 -20.53
CA VAL A 240 55.42 -31.71 -21.77
C VAL A 240 56.87 -31.23 -21.96
N ALA A 241 57.13 -29.94 -21.76
CA ALA A 241 58.48 -29.38 -21.87
C ALA A 241 59.44 -30.00 -20.84
N LEU A 242 59.00 -30.16 -19.59
CA LEU A 242 59.78 -30.85 -18.55
C LEU A 242 60.03 -32.32 -18.92
N GLY A 243 59.03 -33.02 -19.48
CA GLY A 243 59.18 -34.38 -19.98
C GLY A 243 60.23 -34.48 -21.10
N GLN A 244 60.22 -33.55 -22.05
CA GLN A 244 61.21 -33.47 -23.12
C GLN A 244 62.62 -33.16 -22.58
N LEU A 245 62.74 -32.20 -21.65
CA LEU A 245 64.01 -31.87 -21.00
C LEU A 245 64.57 -33.06 -20.22
N ASN A 246 63.73 -33.80 -19.49
CA ASN A 246 64.15 -35.03 -18.79
C ASN A 246 64.61 -36.13 -19.76
N ALA A 247 63.91 -36.31 -20.88
CA ALA A 247 64.33 -37.25 -21.93
C ALA A 247 65.66 -36.82 -22.58
N GLN A 248 65.83 -35.53 -22.83
CA GLN A 248 67.06 -34.96 -23.38
C GLN A 248 68.23 -35.08 -22.40
N GLN A 249 68.02 -34.83 -21.11
CA GLN A 249 68.99 -35.08 -20.06
C GLN A 249 69.41 -36.56 -20.05
N SER A 250 68.43 -37.48 -20.07
CA SER A 250 68.68 -38.93 -20.08
C SER A 250 69.49 -39.36 -21.31
N TRP A 251 69.16 -38.83 -22.49
CA TRP A 251 69.89 -39.09 -23.72
C TRP A 251 71.33 -38.57 -23.65
N LEU A 252 71.53 -37.33 -23.22
CA LEU A 252 72.86 -36.73 -23.03
C LEU A 252 73.70 -37.53 -22.03
N THR A 253 73.13 -37.93 -20.89
CA THR A 253 73.79 -38.79 -19.91
C THR A 253 74.18 -40.14 -20.51
N GLY A 254 73.30 -40.75 -21.33
CA GLY A 254 73.60 -42.01 -22.03
C GLY A 254 74.72 -41.88 -23.07
N GLN A 255 74.76 -40.78 -23.84
CA GLN A 255 75.84 -40.51 -24.79
C GLN A 255 77.18 -40.29 -24.08
N ILE A 256 77.21 -39.54 -22.97
CA ILE A 256 78.41 -39.33 -22.16
C ILE A 256 78.91 -40.66 -21.59
N ALA A 257 78.01 -41.51 -21.08
CA ALA A 257 78.38 -42.84 -20.59
C ALA A 257 79.00 -43.72 -21.69
N GLY A 258 78.44 -43.70 -22.91
CA GLY A 258 78.97 -44.43 -24.07
C GLY A 258 80.33 -43.93 -24.58
N LEU A 259 80.61 -42.62 -24.44
CA LEU A 259 81.93 -42.05 -24.75
C LEU A 259 82.97 -42.46 -23.69
N SER A 260 82.58 -42.56 -22.41
CA SER A 260 83.47 -43.00 -21.34
C SER A 260 83.80 -44.51 -21.38
N SER A 261 82.95 -45.35 -21.99
CA SER A 261 83.21 -46.79 -22.16
C SER A 261 84.05 -47.13 -23.40
N SER A 262 84.14 -46.20 -24.37
CA SER A 262 84.89 -46.40 -25.63
C SER A 262 86.36 -45.95 -25.55
N THR A 263 86.84 -45.51 -24.38
CA THR A 263 88.22 -45.02 -24.15
C THR A 263 89.04 -46.03 -23.33
N LYS A 264 88.94 -47.33 -23.62
CA LYS A 264 89.80 -48.36 -23.01
C LYS A 264 90.81 -48.90 -24.02
#